data_AF-A0AAU5UC48-F1
#
_entry.id   AF-A0AAU5UC48-F1
#
_cell.length_a   1.000
_cell.length_b   1.000
_cell.length_c   1.000
_cell.angle_alpha   90.00
_cell.angle_beta   90.00
_cell.angle_gamma   90.00
#
_symmetry.space_group_name_H-M   'P 1'
#
loop_
_entity.id
_entity.type
_entity.pdbx_description
1 polymer ?
#
loop_
_entity_poly.entity_id
_entity_poly.type
_entity_poly.pdbx_seq_one_letter_code
_entity_poly.pdbx_strand_id
1 'polypeptide(L)'
;MTGREAEVLLLLSTGSTGDTNRALARDLGISERTVRAHLTSIRRKLGLGSRVEIALVSHQHRAFLRSVQGLPGAAMPQETIAGSRR
;
A
#
# COMPACT_ATOMS: atom_id res chain seq x y z
N MET A 1 1.02 4.25 11.06
CA MET A 1 0.96 3.97 9.60
C MET A 1 1.39 5.21 8.85
N THR A 2 2.09 5.06 7.73
CA THR A 2 2.48 6.20 6.86
C THR A 2 1.42 6.43 5.76
N GLY A 3 1.46 7.59 5.10
CA GLY A 3 0.55 7.89 3.99
C GLY A 3 0.60 6.84 2.87
N ARG A 4 1.78 6.34 2.52
CA ARG A 4 1.91 5.27 1.51
C ARG A 4 1.39 3.92 1.93
N GLU A 5 1.53 3.57 3.21
CA GLU A 5 0.92 2.34 3.71
C GLU A 5 -0.61 2.42 3.59
N ALA A 6 -1.20 3.60 3.83
CA ALA A 6 -2.62 3.83 3.63
C ALA A 6 -3.04 3.78 2.15
N GLU A 7 -2.24 4.35 1.23
CA GLU A 7 -2.49 4.24 -0.22
C GLU A 7 -2.44 2.79 -0.70
N VAL A 8 -1.45 2.00 -0.27
CA VAL A 8 -1.35 0.57 -0.57
C VAL A 8 -2.59 -0.19 -0.07
N LEU A 9 -3.03 0.07 1.17
CA LEU A 9 -4.23 -0.54 1.73
C LEU A 9 -5.49 -0.13 0.96
N LEU A 10 -5.60 1.13 0.55
CA LEU A 10 -6.75 1.60 -0.20
C LEU A 10 -6.83 0.93 -1.57
N LEU A 11 -5.72 0.83 -2.31
CA LEU A 11 -5.69 0.14 -3.59
C LEU A 11 -6.07 -1.34 -3.43
N LEU A 12 -5.56 -2.01 -2.39
CA LEU A 12 -5.97 -3.37 -2.04
C LEU A 12 -7.45 -3.50 -1.67
N SER A 13 -8.06 -2.46 -1.08
CA SER A 13 -9.48 -2.45 -0.72
C SER A 13 -10.41 -2.29 -1.95
N THR A 14 -9.90 -1.70 -3.03
CA THR A 14 -10.65 -1.49 -4.28
C THR A 14 -10.42 -2.59 -5.30
N GLY A 15 -9.28 -3.26 -5.22
CA GLY A 15 -8.91 -4.37 -6.09
C GLY A 15 -9.72 -5.63 -5.82
N SER A 16 -9.99 -6.39 -6.88
CA SER A 16 -10.32 -7.81 -6.74
C SER A 16 -9.07 -8.53 -6.19
N THR A 17 -9.27 -9.65 -5.50
CA THR A 17 -8.30 -10.49 -4.76
C THR A 17 -6.97 -10.82 -5.50
N GLY A 18 -6.84 -10.46 -6.78
CA GLY A 18 -5.72 -10.71 -7.69
C GLY A 18 -4.73 -9.56 -7.96
N ASP A 19 -4.83 -8.37 -7.35
CA ASP A 19 -3.90 -7.26 -7.68
C ASP A 19 -2.43 -7.53 -7.31
N THR A 20 -1.65 -7.96 -8.29
CA THR A 20 -0.22 -8.28 -8.10
C THR A 20 0.57 -7.07 -7.60
N ASN A 21 1.71 -7.31 -6.94
CA ASN A 21 2.63 -6.24 -6.53
C ASN A 21 3.03 -5.34 -7.72
N ARG A 22 3.00 -5.88 -8.95
CA ARG A 22 3.22 -5.14 -10.20
C ARG A 22 2.12 -4.13 -10.49
N ALA A 23 0.86 -4.52 -10.31
CA ALA A 23 -0.28 -3.62 -10.51
C ALA A 23 -0.22 -2.46 -9.49
N LEU A 24 -0.04 -2.78 -8.21
CA LEU A 24 0.17 -1.80 -7.15
C LEU A 24 1.35 -0.87 -7.42
N ALA A 25 2.47 -1.43 -7.89
CA ALA A 25 3.67 -0.66 -8.23
C ALA A 25 3.40 0.35 -9.35
N ARG A 26 2.70 -0.07 -10.40
CA ARG A 26 2.29 0.80 -11.51
C ARG A 26 1.36 1.91 -11.04
N ASP A 27 0.34 1.57 -10.24
CA ASP A 27 -0.69 2.51 -9.83
C ASP A 27 -0.14 3.53 -8.79
N LEU A 28 0.89 3.15 -8.02
CA LEU A 28 1.58 4.02 -7.07
C LEU A 28 2.81 4.73 -7.65
N GLY A 29 3.25 4.37 -8.86
CA GLY A 29 4.48 4.91 -9.47
C GLY A 29 5.78 4.52 -8.75
N ILE A 30 5.83 3.35 -8.13
CA ILE A 30 6.99 2.84 -7.37
C ILE A 30 7.44 1.46 -7.88
N SER A 31 8.54 0.92 -7.34
CA SER A 31 8.98 -0.44 -7.71
C SER A 31 8.18 -1.54 -6.99
N GLU A 32 8.09 -2.74 -7.60
CA GLU A 32 7.51 -3.92 -6.94
C GLU A 32 8.22 -4.26 -5.61
N ARG A 33 9.53 -4.02 -5.52
CA ARG A 33 10.32 -4.19 -4.30
C ARG A 33 9.84 -3.23 -3.20
N THR A 34 9.56 -1.98 -3.55
CA THR A 34 9.04 -0.96 -2.62
C THR A 34 7.64 -1.33 -2.13
N VAL A 35 6.76 -1.83 -3.01
CA VAL A 35 5.44 -2.36 -2.63
C VAL A 35 5.59 -3.50 -1.61
N ARG A 36 6.49 -4.46 -1.86
CA ARG A 36 6.76 -5.55 -0.90
C ARG A 36 7.22 -5.02 0.47
N ALA A 37 8.10 -4.01 0.49
CA ALA A 37 8.56 -3.40 1.73
C ALA A 37 7.42 -2.73 2.52
N HIS A 38 6.51 -2.04 1.82
CA HIS A 38 5.30 -1.50 2.43
C HIS A 38 4.39 -2.60 2.98
N LEU A 39 4.12 -3.66 2.20
CA LEU A 39 3.32 -4.79 2.67
C LEU A 39 3.92 -5.49 3.89
N THR A 40 5.25 -5.68 3.93
CA THR A 40 5.94 -6.23 5.10
C THR A 40 5.79 -5.33 6.32
N SER A 41 5.88 -4.00 6.15
CA SER A 41 5.72 -3.05 7.24
C SER A 41 4.28 -2.98 7.75
N ILE A 42 3.30 -2.97 6.83
CA ILE A 42 1.86 -3.08 7.14
C ILE A 42 1.61 -4.35 7.95
N ARG A 43 2.09 -5.49 7.44
CA ARG A 43 1.95 -6.79 8.08
C ARG A 43 2.48 -6.77 9.52
N ARG A 44 3.69 -6.26 9.73
CA ARG A 44 4.32 -6.16 11.04
C ARG A 44 3.53 -5.27 11.99
N LYS A 45 2.99 -4.15 11.50
CA LYS A 45 2.23 -3.19 12.31
C LYS A 45 0.82 -3.67 12.64
N LEU A 46 0.19 -4.44 11.76
CA LEU A 46 -1.17 -4.99 11.96
C LEU A 46 -1.18 -6.41 12.52
N GLY A 47 -0.02 -7.04 12.69
CA GLY A 47 0.08 -8.42 13.19
C GLY A 47 -0.49 -9.48 12.24
N LEU A 48 -0.49 -9.22 10.94
CA LEU A 48 -1.05 -10.14 9.93
C LEU A 48 0.01 -11.16 9.47
N GLY A 49 -0.40 -12.27 8.87
CA GLY A 49 0.50 -13.31 8.35
C GLY A 49 0.78 -13.21 6.84
N SER A 50 -0.20 -12.74 6.08
CA SER A 50 -0.24 -12.89 4.63
C SER A 50 -0.82 -11.68 3.89
N ARG A 51 -0.54 -11.59 2.58
CA ARG A 51 -1.17 -10.61 1.68
C ARG A 51 -2.70 -10.77 1.65
N VAL A 52 -3.20 -12.00 1.76
CA VAL A 52 -4.65 -12.28 1.75
C VAL A 52 -5.31 -11.65 2.96
N GLU A 53 -4.72 -11.78 4.15
CA GLU A 53 -5.24 -11.14 5.36
C GLU A 53 -5.17 -9.60 5.26
N ILE A 54 -4.09 -9.05 4.69
CA ILE A 54 -4.00 -7.60 4.44
C ILE A 54 -5.14 -7.16 3.51
N ALA A 55 -5.38 -7.88 2.41
CA ALA A 55 -6.45 -7.56 1.47
C ALA A 55 -7.84 -7.65 2.13
N LEU A 56 -8.07 -8.69 2.94
CA LEU A 56 -9.33 -8.87 3.68
C LEU A 56 -9.58 -7.71 4.65
N VAL A 57 -8.59 -7.37 5.47
CA VAL A 57 -8.68 -6.25 6.41
C VAL A 57 -8.89 -4.93 5.67
N SER A 58 -8.19 -4.73 4.54
CA SER A 58 -8.35 -3.55 3.69
C SER A 58 -9.77 -3.44 3.16
N HIS A 59 -10.35 -4.55 2.68
CA HIS A 59 -11.71 -4.60 2.16
C HIS A 59 -12.75 -4.34 3.25
N GLN A 60 -12.57 -4.90 4.45
CA GLN A 60 -13.42 -4.65 5.61
C GLN A 60 -13.41 -3.18 6.04
N HIS A 61 -12.26 -2.51 5.95
CA HIS A 61 -12.08 -1.12 6.38
C HIS A 61 -12.13 -0.10 5.23
N ARG A 62 -12.64 -0.49 4.06
CA ARG A 62 -12.64 0.34 2.84
C ARG A 62 -13.26 1.73 3.04
N ALA A 63 -14.36 1.83 3.79
CA ALA A 63 -15.03 3.09 4.06
C ALA A 63 -14.12 4.07 4.84
N PHE A 64 -13.40 3.55 5.85
CA PHE A 64 -12.42 4.32 6.62
C PHE A 64 -11.21 4.71 5.75
N LEU A 65 -10.67 3.78 4.97
CA LEU A 65 -9.51 4.08 4.10
C LEU A 65 -9.83 5.18 3.08
N ARG A 66 -11.08 5.25 2.59
CA ARG A 66 -11.54 6.33 1.70
C ARG A 66 -11.67 7.68 2.39
N SER A 67 -12.10 7.71 3.65
CA SER A 67 -12.20 8.98 4.38
C SER A 67 -10.82 9.56 4.71
N VAL A 68 -9.82 8.71 4.91
CA VAL A 68 -8.42 9.14 5.16
C VAL A 68 -7.78 9.77 3.91
N GLN A 69 -8.16 9.38 2.69
CA GLN A 69 -7.64 10.00 1.45
C GLN A 69 -8.16 11.41 1.16
N GLY A 70 -9.15 11.91 1.93
CA GLY A 70 -9.68 13.27 1.80
C GLY A 70 -8.83 14.36 2.47
N LEU A 71 -7.73 14.01 3.15
CA LEU A 71 -6.85 14.98 3.79
C LEU A 71 -5.80 15.53 2.79
N PRO A 72 -5.81 16.85 2.50
CA PRO A 72 -4.73 17.50 1.74
C PRO A 72 -3.44 17.43 2.58
N GLY A 73 -2.62 16.42 2.30
CA GLY A 73 -1.41 16.11 3.08
C GLY A 73 -0.78 14.74 2.79
N ALA A 74 -1.47 13.86 2.05
CA ALA A 74 -0.89 12.58 1.60
C ALA A 74 0.21 12.72 0.53
N ALA A 75 0.47 13.94 0.02
CA ALA A 75 1.66 14.26 -0.76
C ALA A 75 2.92 14.26 0.14
N MET A 76 3.21 13.14 0.79
CA MET A 76 4.50 12.90 1.41
C MET A 76 5.48 12.56 0.28
N PRO A 77 6.53 13.37 0.05
CA PRO A 77 7.59 13.04 -0.88
C PRO A 77 8.26 11.76 -0.36
N GLN A 78 7.94 10.63 -0.99
CA GLN A 78 8.71 9.42 -0.75
C GLN A 78 9.97 9.62 -1.55
N GLU A 79 11.08 9.71 -0.83
CA GLU A 79 12.43 9.80 -1.34
C GLU A 79 12.52 9.23 -2.76
N THR A 80 12.72 10.14 -3.71
CA THR A 80 13.28 9.80 -5.01
C THR A 80 14.66 9.23 -4.73
N ILE A 81 14.74 7.94 -4.40
CA ILE A 81 16.00 7.22 -4.44
C ILE A 81 16.21 6.87 -5.90
N ALA A 82 16.82 7.84 -6.58
CA ALA A 82 17.62 7.61 -7.76
C ALA A 82 18.59 6.43 -7.48
N GLY A 83 18.67 5.53 -8.46
CA GLY A 83 19.86 4.74 -8.72
C GLY A 83 20.32 3.78 -7.62
N SER A 84 20.09 2.49 -7.84
CA SER A 84 21.24 1.59 -7.88
C SER A 84 20.89 0.36 -8.72
N ARG A 85 21.34 0.41 -9.96
CA ARG A 85 21.72 -0.81 -10.68
C ARG A 85 22.91 -1.38 -9.92
N ARG A 86 22.75 -2.59 -9.36
CA ARG A 86 23.78 -3.63 -9.33
C ARG A 86 23.09 -4.97 -9.45
#